data_AF-A0A2D8XD70-F1
#
_entry.id   AF-A0A2D8XD70-F1
#
_cell.length_a   1.000
_cell.length_b   1.000
_cell.length_c   1.000
_cell.angle_alpha   90.00
_cell.angle_beta   90.00
_cell.angle_gamma   90.00
#
_symmetry.space_group_name_H-M   'P 1'
#
loop_
_entity.id
_entity.type
_entity.pdbx_description
1 polymer ?
#
loop_
_entity_poly.entity_id
_entity_poly.type
_entity_poly.pdbx_seq_one_letter_code
_entity_poly.pdbx_strand_id
1 'polypeptide(L)'
;KSIGKSFFDSFYEKFKKGALENGLQEHEAMTIWQQMNTMGAYAFNRSHAIAYAMVSYWSCVLKSRYPLEFAAACLRNSKDDEQAIALLREIKGKGLTFKKFDSVKSMENWTVQDGELIGGLMNIKGVGMKMAQEIVERRKNNQALSPRQEKFLAEGKTPYDDIFECERRFGHIRKEPEKYRIKSEITDIVNFSEGVKVFFGKLLDKKAGKSNLDLVLADDTGQITASISPSKMIGGIGDWFLVRGSLKEGYRRVFIDKIRKLD
;
A
#
# COMPACT_ATOMS: atom_id res chain seq x y z
N LYS A 1 -6.53 -25.83 -16.78
CA LYS A 1 -7.74 -25.24 -17.43
C LYS A 1 -8.92 -25.58 -16.53
N SER A 2 -9.74 -24.61 -16.13
CA SER A 2 -10.97 -24.90 -15.40
C SER A 2 -12.03 -25.29 -16.42
N ILE A 3 -12.24 -26.60 -16.61
CA ILE A 3 -13.17 -27.16 -17.61
C ILE A 3 -14.52 -27.50 -16.96
N GLY A 4 -14.70 -27.14 -15.68
CA GLY A 4 -15.94 -27.35 -14.94
C GLY A 4 -16.11 -28.79 -14.43
N LYS A 5 -16.92 -28.93 -13.37
CA LYS A 5 -17.19 -30.19 -12.68
C LYS A 5 -17.78 -31.26 -13.62
N SER A 6 -18.69 -30.88 -14.50
CA SER A 6 -19.35 -31.80 -15.45
C SER A 6 -18.38 -32.49 -16.40
N PHE A 7 -17.35 -31.78 -16.88
CA PHE A 7 -16.31 -32.38 -17.70
C PHE A 7 -15.43 -33.33 -16.89
N PHE A 8 -15.06 -32.95 -15.67
CA PHE A 8 -14.22 -33.78 -14.82
C PHE A 8 -14.95 -35.07 -14.41
N ASP A 9 -16.24 -34.99 -14.06
CA ASP A 9 -17.09 -36.13 -13.68
C ASP A 9 -17.20 -37.19 -14.78
N SER A 10 -16.97 -36.84 -16.05
CA SER A 10 -16.90 -37.83 -17.14
C SER A 10 -15.77 -38.87 -16.97
N PHE A 11 -14.76 -38.57 -16.14
CA PHE A 11 -13.65 -39.46 -15.85
C PHE A 11 -13.88 -40.33 -14.59
N TYR A 12 -15.00 -40.16 -13.87
CA TYR A 12 -15.25 -40.85 -12.61
C TYR A 12 -15.25 -42.37 -12.75
N GLU A 13 -15.93 -42.91 -13.77
CA GLU A 13 -16.00 -44.37 -13.98
C GLU A 13 -14.61 -44.98 -14.20
N LYS A 14 -13.74 -44.28 -14.94
CA LYS A 14 -12.35 -44.70 -15.15
C LYS A 14 -11.55 -44.67 -13.85
N PHE A 15 -11.74 -43.63 -13.04
CA PHE A 15 -11.10 -43.52 -11.72
C PHE A 15 -11.59 -44.59 -10.75
N LYS A 16 -12.91 -44.79 -10.63
CA LYS A 16 -13.55 -45.79 -9.77
C LYS A 16 -13.00 -47.19 -10.07
N LYS A 17 -12.93 -47.58 -11.34
CA LYS A 17 -12.37 -48.88 -11.74
C LYS A 17 -10.94 -49.05 -11.24
N GLY A 18 -10.07 -48.07 -11.48
CA GLY A 18 -8.69 -48.11 -11.01
C GLY A 18 -8.57 -48.13 -9.48
N ALA A 19 -9.44 -47.39 -8.77
CA ALA A 19 -9.47 -47.38 -7.31
C ALA A 19 -9.83 -48.75 -6.73
N LEU A 20 -10.86 -49.41 -7.28
CA LEU A 20 -11.27 -50.76 -6.87
C LEU A 20 -10.16 -51.80 -7.13
N GLU A 21 -9.48 -51.71 -8.28
CA GLU A 21 -8.32 -52.57 -8.60
C GLU A 21 -7.14 -52.39 -7.63
N ASN A 22 -7.01 -51.21 -7.01
CA ASN A 22 -6.01 -50.91 -5.98
C ASN A 22 -6.51 -51.20 -4.55
N GLY A 23 -7.65 -51.88 -4.39
CA GLY A 23 -8.16 -52.34 -3.09
C GLY A 23 -9.01 -51.34 -2.31
N LEU A 24 -9.39 -50.21 -2.91
CA LEU A 24 -10.34 -49.27 -2.29
C LEU A 24 -11.77 -49.77 -2.43
N GLN A 25 -12.62 -49.45 -1.45
CA GLN A 25 -14.06 -49.61 -1.58
C GLN A 25 -14.67 -48.44 -2.37
N GLU A 26 -15.85 -48.66 -2.97
CA GLU A 26 -16.51 -47.64 -3.78
C GLU A 26 -16.77 -46.32 -3.03
N HIS A 27 -17.15 -46.39 -1.75
CA HIS A 27 -17.40 -45.20 -0.94
C HIS A 27 -16.11 -44.38 -0.68
N GLU A 28 -14.97 -45.05 -0.54
CA GLU A 28 -13.64 -44.42 -0.39
C GLU A 28 -13.23 -43.75 -1.71
N ALA A 29 -13.43 -44.43 -2.84
CA ALA A 29 -13.18 -43.88 -4.16
C ALA A 29 -14.04 -42.62 -4.43
N MET A 30 -15.33 -42.65 -4.09
CA MET A 30 -16.21 -41.49 -4.20
C MET A 30 -15.73 -40.32 -3.34
N THR A 31 -15.26 -40.59 -2.12
CA THR A 31 -14.75 -39.56 -1.20
C THR A 31 -13.50 -38.88 -1.78
N ILE A 32 -12.53 -39.65 -2.26
CA ILE A 32 -11.31 -39.12 -2.89
C ILE A 32 -11.67 -38.33 -4.15
N TRP A 33 -12.60 -38.83 -4.96
CA TRP A 33 -13.06 -38.15 -6.17
C TRP A 33 -13.65 -36.77 -5.87
N GLN A 34 -14.53 -36.68 -4.86
CA GLN A 34 -15.13 -35.41 -4.44
C GLN A 34 -14.08 -34.43 -3.91
N GLN A 35 -13.07 -34.92 -3.18
CA GLN A 35 -11.94 -34.10 -2.74
C GLN A 35 -11.11 -33.60 -3.94
N MET A 36 -10.81 -34.45 -4.91
CA MET A 36 -10.10 -34.06 -6.14
C MET A 36 -10.87 -33.00 -6.92
N ASN A 37 -12.19 -33.16 -7.06
CA ASN A 37 -13.08 -32.16 -7.69
C ASN A 37 -13.04 -30.81 -6.96
N THR A 38 -13.10 -30.84 -5.63
CA THR A 38 -13.03 -29.64 -4.78
C THR A 38 -11.67 -28.96 -4.91
N MET A 39 -10.59 -29.73 -4.86
CA MET A 39 -9.23 -29.24 -5.03
C MET A 39 -8.99 -28.72 -6.45
N GLY A 40 -9.58 -29.32 -7.49
CA GLY A 40 -9.47 -28.82 -8.86
C GLY A 40 -9.97 -27.39 -9.04
N ALA A 41 -10.87 -26.90 -8.17
CA ALA A 41 -11.36 -25.53 -8.18
C ALA A 41 -10.41 -24.52 -7.51
N TYR A 42 -9.62 -24.94 -6.51
CA TYR A 42 -8.84 -24.02 -5.65
C TYR A 42 -7.36 -24.36 -5.51
N ALA A 43 -6.91 -25.50 -6.05
CA ALA A 43 -5.52 -25.93 -5.95
C ALA A 43 -4.61 -24.97 -6.73
N PHE A 44 -3.47 -24.69 -6.11
CA PHE A 44 -2.49 -23.76 -6.65
C PHE A 44 -1.26 -24.51 -7.19
N ASN A 45 -0.65 -23.96 -8.22
CA ASN A 45 0.55 -24.56 -8.81
C ASN A 45 1.72 -24.48 -7.81
N ARG A 46 2.23 -25.66 -7.39
CA ARG A 46 3.30 -25.78 -6.41
C ARG A 46 4.61 -25.10 -6.84
N SER A 47 5.03 -25.23 -8.11
CA SER A 47 6.30 -24.63 -8.55
C SER A 47 6.22 -23.10 -8.51
N HIS A 48 5.07 -22.54 -8.88
CA HIS A 48 4.82 -21.10 -8.80
C HIS A 48 4.79 -20.62 -7.33
N ALA A 49 4.12 -21.36 -6.43
CA ALA A 49 4.11 -21.03 -5.01
C ALA A 49 5.52 -21.03 -4.40
N ILE A 50 6.34 -22.04 -4.71
CA ILE A 50 7.71 -22.15 -4.19
C ILE A 50 8.57 -20.97 -4.68
N ALA A 51 8.49 -20.62 -5.96
CA ALA A 51 9.25 -19.48 -6.50
C ALA A 51 8.93 -18.17 -5.77
N TYR A 52 7.64 -17.86 -5.57
CA TYR A 52 7.22 -16.66 -4.85
C TYR A 52 7.55 -16.71 -3.35
N ALA A 53 7.47 -17.89 -2.72
CA ALA A 53 7.86 -18.08 -1.34
C ALA A 53 9.35 -17.80 -1.12
N MET A 54 10.22 -18.22 -2.06
CA MET A 54 11.66 -17.94 -1.99
C MET A 54 11.96 -16.44 -2.05
N VAL A 55 11.34 -15.70 -2.99
CA VAL A 55 11.51 -14.23 -3.08
C VAL A 55 10.99 -13.53 -1.82
N SER A 56 9.86 -13.98 -1.29
CA SER A 56 9.28 -13.45 -0.05
C SER A 56 10.20 -13.71 1.15
N TYR A 57 10.76 -14.92 1.25
CA TYR A 57 11.72 -15.29 2.28
C TYR A 57 12.97 -14.42 2.24
N TRP A 58 13.58 -14.24 1.06
CA TRP A 58 14.75 -13.36 0.91
C TRP A 58 14.42 -11.91 1.25
N SER A 59 13.25 -11.41 0.85
CA SER A 59 12.79 -10.06 1.23
C SER A 59 12.67 -9.92 2.74
N CYS A 60 12.13 -10.91 3.45
CA CYS A 60 12.04 -10.91 4.91
C CYS A 60 13.42 -10.96 5.58
N VAL A 61 14.36 -11.76 5.06
CA VAL A 61 15.73 -11.82 5.56
C VAL A 61 16.44 -10.48 5.40
N LEU A 62 16.30 -9.84 4.23
CA LEU A 62 16.88 -8.51 4.00
C LEU A 62 16.22 -7.43 4.88
N LYS A 63 14.88 -7.41 4.97
CA LYS A 63 14.15 -6.44 5.80
C LYS A 63 14.46 -6.57 7.30
N SER A 64 14.74 -7.78 7.78
CA SER A 64 15.06 -8.03 9.19
C SER A 64 16.52 -7.71 9.55
N ARG A 65 17.47 -7.99 8.64
CA ARG A 65 18.91 -7.79 8.90
C ARG A 65 19.44 -6.43 8.44
N TYR A 66 18.88 -5.90 7.36
CA TYR A 66 19.30 -4.66 6.69
C TYR A 66 18.09 -3.75 6.43
N PRO A 67 17.39 -3.30 7.50
CA PRO A 67 16.11 -2.61 7.36
C PRO A 67 16.21 -1.28 6.60
N LEU A 68 17.31 -0.51 6.78
CA LEU A 68 17.50 0.78 6.12
C LEU A 68 17.82 0.60 4.64
N GLU A 69 18.67 -0.37 4.30
CA GLU A 69 19.08 -0.67 2.94
C GLU A 69 17.90 -1.25 2.15
N PHE A 70 17.13 -2.14 2.79
CA PHE A 70 15.89 -2.65 2.22
C PHE A 70 14.88 -1.50 1.98
N ALA A 71 14.72 -0.60 2.95
CA ALA A 71 13.84 0.57 2.79
C ALA A 71 14.30 1.50 1.67
N ALA A 72 15.59 1.80 1.58
CA ALA A 72 16.15 2.59 0.48
C ALA A 72 15.87 1.93 -0.88
N ALA A 73 16.03 0.60 -0.99
CA ALA A 73 15.72 -0.13 -2.22
C ALA A 73 14.21 -0.09 -2.58
N CYS A 74 13.32 -0.19 -1.59
CA CYS A 74 11.88 -0.04 -1.80
C CYS A 74 11.50 1.39 -2.21
N LEU A 75 12.09 2.40 -1.58
CA LEU A 75 11.82 3.81 -1.87
C LEU A 75 12.32 4.23 -3.26
N ARG A 76 13.44 3.69 -3.73
CA ARG A 76 13.91 3.88 -5.11
C ARG A 76 12.93 3.34 -6.17
N ASN A 77 12.08 2.40 -5.78
CA ASN A 77 11.10 1.73 -6.64
C ASN A 77 9.64 2.03 -6.26
N SER A 78 9.39 3.08 -5.46
CA SER A 78 8.03 3.49 -5.15
C SER A 78 7.33 3.99 -6.41
N LYS A 79 6.07 3.59 -6.60
CA LYS A 79 5.25 3.99 -7.75
C LYS A 79 4.85 5.46 -7.70
N ASP A 80 4.63 5.96 -6.51
CA ASP A 80 4.17 7.32 -6.23
C ASP A 80 4.62 7.77 -4.83
N ASP A 81 4.41 9.06 -4.55
CA ASP A 81 4.77 9.68 -3.27
C ASP A 81 4.00 9.07 -2.09
N GLU A 82 2.77 8.60 -2.29
CA GLU A 82 1.96 8.05 -1.20
C GLU A 82 2.48 6.67 -0.76
N GLN A 83 2.94 5.84 -1.71
CA GLN A 83 3.65 4.61 -1.38
C GLN A 83 4.97 4.90 -0.65
N ALA A 84 5.71 5.91 -1.07
CA ALA A 84 6.96 6.31 -0.41
C ALA A 84 6.70 6.83 1.02
N ILE A 85 5.69 7.68 1.21
CA ILE A 85 5.27 8.20 2.52
C ILE A 85 4.86 7.05 3.43
N ALA A 86 4.10 6.06 2.95
CA ALA A 86 3.73 4.87 3.73
C ALA A 86 4.97 4.08 4.21
N LEU A 87 5.98 3.91 3.35
CA LEU A 87 7.25 3.28 3.73
C LEU A 87 8.01 4.10 4.78
N LEU A 88 8.05 5.43 4.65
CA LEU A 88 8.73 6.31 5.62
C LEU A 88 8.05 6.31 6.99
N ARG A 89 6.72 6.21 7.02
CA ARG A 89 5.95 6.00 8.26
C ARG A 89 6.28 4.67 8.90
N GLU A 90 6.42 3.59 8.12
CA GLU A 90 6.86 2.28 8.63
C GLU A 90 8.24 2.38 9.30
N ILE A 91 9.17 3.10 8.67
CA ILE A 91 10.52 3.34 9.20
C ILE A 91 10.46 4.11 10.53
N LYS A 92 9.70 5.19 10.59
CA LYS A 92 9.48 5.95 11.84
C LYS A 92 8.82 5.10 12.93
N GLY A 93 7.82 4.29 12.58
CA GLY A 93 7.12 3.41 13.51
C GLY A 93 8.02 2.32 14.12
N LYS A 94 9.11 1.95 13.42
CA LYS A 94 10.14 1.05 13.92
C LYS A 94 11.26 1.73 14.73
N GLY A 95 11.12 3.03 15.01
CA GLY A 95 12.13 3.82 15.71
C GLY A 95 13.37 4.15 14.88
N LEU A 96 13.33 3.92 13.56
CA LEU A 96 14.42 4.25 12.65
C LEU A 96 14.29 5.70 12.18
N THR A 97 15.44 6.34 11.93
CA THR A 97 15.50 7.74 11.48
C THR A 97 15.70 7.84 9.98
N PHE A 98 15.16 8.92 9.41
CA PHE A 98 15.45 9.30 8.04
C PHE A 98 15.52 10.82 7.91
N LYS A 99 16.26 11.29 6.91
CA LYS A 99 16.28 12.67 6.44
C LYS A 99 15.59 12.75 5.10
N LYS A 100 14.69 13.71 4.93
CA LYS A 100 14.02 14.00 3.65
C LYS A 100 15.00 14.28 2.51
N PHE A 101 16.08 14.98 2.83
CA PHE A 101 17.31 15.15 2.06
C PHE A 101 18.34 15.81 3.00
N ASP A 102 19.59 15.87 2.57
CA ASP A 102 20.73 16.47 3.26
C ASP A 102 21.57 17.24 2.23
N SER A 103 21.93 18.49 2.54
CA SER A 103 22.63 19.38 1.61
C SER A 103 24.04 18.93 1.27
N VAL A 104 24.61 18.00 2.02
CA VAL A 104 25.96 17.45 1.81
C VAL A 104 25.89 15.98 1.41
N LYS A 105 25.09 15.19 2.14
CA LYS A 105 25.08 13.72 2.01
C LYS A 105 24.15 13.20 0.92
N SER A 106 23.11 13.92 0.53
CA SER A 106 22.14 13.38 -0.44
C SER A 106 22.78 13.06 -1.79
N MET A 107 22.61 11.81 -2.22
CA MET A 107 22.93 11.35 -3.56
C MET A 107 21.73 11.60 -4.50
N GLU A 108 21.76 11.07 -5.72
CA GLU A 108 20.69 11.25 -6.69
C GLU A 108 19.35 10.70 -6.17
N ASN A 109 19.38 9.52 -5.56
CA ASN A 109 18.22 8.81 -5.02
C ASN A 109 18.46 8.42 -3.55
N TRP A 110 17.48 7.75 -2.91
CA TRP A 110 17.55 7.30 -1.51
C TRP A 110 18.82 6.49 -1.24
N THR A 111 19.54 6.78 -0.17
CA THR A 111 20.75 6.06 0.25
C THR A 111 20.78 5.84 1.75
N VAL A 112 21.61 4.91 2.20
CA VAL A 112 21.92 4.75 3.63
C VAL A 112 23.34 5.25 3.83
N GLN A 113 23.52 6.18 4.75
CA GLN A 113 24.84 6.70 5.14
C GLN A 113 24.85 6.93 6.64
N ASP A 114 25.94 6.53 7.30
CA ASP A 114 26.13 6.69 8.74
C ASP A 114 24.98 6.12 9.60
N GLY A 115 24.37 5.01 9.16
CA GLY A 115 23.25 4.40 9.87
C GLY A 115 21.92 5.17 9.76
N GLU A 116 21.82 6.15 8.85
CA GLU A 116 20.60 6.89 8.58
C GLU A 116 20.12 6.70 7.14
N LEU A 117 18.80 6.68 6.95
CA LEU A 117 18.19 6.73 5.62
C LEU A 117 18.14 8.18 5.12
N ILE A 118 18.78 8.48 3.99
CA ILE A 118 18.89 9.82 3.43
C ILE A 118 18.15 9.88 2.09
N GLY A 119 17.19 10.79 1.98
CA GLY A 119 16.47 11.05 0.75
C GLY A 119 17.34 11.65 -0.34
N GLY A 120 17.05 11.28 -1.59
CA GLY A 120 17.80 11.72 -2.75
C GLY A 120 17.49 13.16 -3.16
N LEU A 121 18.39 13.76 -3.91
CA LEU A 121 18.23 15.09 -4.50
C LEU A 121 17.04 15.15 -5.47
N MET A 122 16.73 14.05 -6.15
CA MET A 122 15.57 13.96 -7.05
C MET A 122 14.23 14.13 -6.33
N ASN A 123 14.20 13.99 -5.00
CA ASN A 123 12.99 14.19 -4.21
C ASN A 123 12.67 15.68 -3.99
N ILE A 124 13.63 16.58 -4.28
CA ILE A 124 13.42 18.02 -4.17
C ILE A 124 12.60 18.47 -5.37
N LYS A 125 11.47 19.13 -5.10
CA LYS A 125 10.59 19.66 -6.15
C LYS A 125 11.36 20.60 -7.08
N GLY A 126 11.40 20.25 -8.37
CA GLY A 126 12.12 21.01 -9.40
C GLY A 126 13.56 20.55 -9.67
N VAL A 127 14.07 19.54 -8.94
CA VAL A 127 15.38 18.91 -9.19
C VAL A 127 15.18 17.63 -9.97
N GLY A 128 15.53 17.64 -11.26
CA GLY A 128 15.54 16.44 -12.09
C GLY A 128 16.85 15.64 -11.98
N MET A 129 16.86 14.44 -12.57
CA MET A 129 18.01 13.52 -12.56
C MET A 129 19.32 14.19 -13.02
N LYS A 130 19.29 14.96 -14.12
CA LYS A 130 20.47 15.66 -14.64
C LYS A 130 21.09 16.63 -13.62
N MET A 131 20.25 17.41 -12.94
CA MET A 131 20.72 18.35 -11.92
C MET A 131 21.26 17.61 -10.69
N ALA A 132 20.59 16.54 -10.27
CA ALA A 132 21.04 15.71 -9.17
C ALA A 132 22.43 15.10 -9.44
N GLN A 133 22.62 14.51 -10.63
CA GLN A 133 23.91 13.98 -11.08
C GLN A 133 24.99 15.06 -11.12
N GLU A 134 24.67 16.23 -11.67
CA GLU A 134 25.62 17.34 -11.73
C GLU A 134 26.06 17.81 -10.32
N ILE A 135 25.14 17.86 -9.35
CA ILE A 135 25.48 18.19 -7.95
C ILE A 135 26.42 17.13 -7.38
N VAL A 136 26.14 15.85 -7.58
CA VAL A 136 26.96 14.74 -7.08
C VAL A 136 28.36 14.75 -7.72
N GLU A 137 28.44 14.96 -9.04
CA GLU A 137 29.71 15.05 -9.77
C GLU A 137 30.54 16.24 -9.32
N ARG A 138 29.93 17.42 -9.16
CA ARG A 138 30.62 18.61 -8.66
C ARG A 138 31.19 18.38 -7.26
N ARG A 139 30.42 17.73 -6.36
CA ARG A 139 30.92 17.36 -5.02
C ARG A 139 32.10 16.39 -5.11
N LYS A 140 32.01 15.36 -5.96
CA LYS A 140 33.11 14.38 -6.16
C LYS A 140 34.39 15.04 -6.66
N ASN A 141 34.26 16.06 -7.50
CA ASN A 141 35.37 16.80 -8.10
C ASN A 141 35.80 18.04 -7.28
N ASN A 142 35.24 18.26 -6.09
CA ASN A 142 35.46 19.47 -5.26
C ASN A 142 35.20 20.79 -6.02
N GLN A 143 34.21 20.79 -6.92
CA GLN A 143 33.80 21.97 -7.68
C GLN A 143 32.69 22.74 -6.95
N ALA A 144 32.71 24.07 -7.09
CA ALA A 144 31.65 24.92 -6.57
C ALA A 144 30.29 24.57 -7.21
N LEU A 145 29.24 24.61 -6.40
CA LEU A 145 27.87 24.50 -6.86
C LEU A 145 27.44 25.81 -7.50
N SER A 146 26.53 25.74 -8.47
CA SER A 146 25.90 26.94 -9.01
C SER A 146 24.94 27.56 -7.97
N PRO A 147 24.69 28.87 -8.02
CA PRO A 147 23.75 29.53 -7.10
C PRO A 147 22.35 28.90 -7.12
N ARG A 148 21.94 28.37 -8.29
CA ARG A 148 20.66 27.65 -8.43
C ARG A 148 20.65 26.34 -7.65
N GLN A 149 21.74 25.57 -7.70
CA GLN A 149 21.87 24.31 -6.96
C GLN A 149 21.91 24.58 -5.45
N GLU A 150 22.67 25.60 -5.02
CA GLU A 150 22.72 26.01 -3.61
C GLU A 150 21.34 26.39 -3.08
N LYS A 151 20.55 27.16 -3.86
CA LYS A 151 19.18 27.50 -3.49
C LYS A 151 18.30 26.27 -3.29
N PHE A 152 18.36 25.28 -4.18
CA PHE A 152 17.61 24.03 -4.00
C PHE A 152 18.03 23.24 -2.76
N LEU A 153 19.33 23.25 -2.42
CA LEU A 153 19.83 22.56 -1.23
C LEU A 153 19.50 23.30 0.08
N ALA A 154 19.29 24.62 0.03
CA ALA A 154 18.92 25.41 1.20
C ALA A 154 17.41 25.42 1.46
N GLU A 155 16.59 25.59 0.41
CA GLU A 155 15.16 25.87 0.49
C GLU A 155 14.27 24.77 -0.13
N GLY A 156 14.88 23.68 -0.56
CA GLY A 156 14.21 22.58 -1.24
C GLY A 156 13.04 22.00 -0.44
N LYS A 157 11.88 21.90 -1.08
CA LYS A 157 10.72 21.19 -0.54
C LYS A 157 10.62 19.80 -1.14
N THR A 158 10.22 18.84 -0.33
CA THR A 158 10.03 17.45 -0.73
C THR A 158 8.59 17.02 -0.44
N PRO A 159 8.05 16.00 -1.14
CA PRO A 159 6.80 15.36 -0.74
C PRO A 159 6.83 14.78 0.68
N TYR A 160 8.03 14.58 1.25
CA TYR A 160 8.26 13.94 2.54
C TYR A 160 8.47 14.94 3.69
N ASP A 161 8.27 16.24 3.44
CA ASP A 161 8.33 17.29 4.47
C ASP A 161 7.29 17.07 5.57
N ASP A 162 6.13 16.53 5.20
CA ASP A 162 5.00 16.25 6.08
C ASP A 162 4.46 14.86 5.78
N ILE A 163 5.04 13.85 6.44
CA ILE A 163 4.55 12.47 6.33
C ILE A 163 3.35 12.22 7.24
N PHE A 164 2.92 13.16 8.10
CA PHE A 164 1.75 12.98 8.99
C PHE A 164 0.72 14.10 8.75
N GLU A 165 0.35 14.25 7.46
CA GLU A 165 -0.54 15.31 7.00
C GLU A 165 -1.91 15.25 7.69
N CYS A 166 -2.44 14.04 7.94
CA CYS A 166 -3.75 13.88 8.58
C CYS A 166 -3.73 14.40 10.02
N GLU A 167 -2.76 13.98 10.82
CA GLU A 167 -2.64 14.37 12.22
C GLU A 167 -2.34 15.87 12.34
N ARG A 168 -1.44 16.41 11.50
CA ARG A 168 -1.15 17.85 11.50
C ARG A 168 -2.39 18.68 11.18
N ARG A 169 -3.16 18.30 10.16
CA ARG A 169 -4.34 19.06 9.73
C ARG A 169 -5.54 18.85 10.65
N PHE A 170 -5.81 17.63 11.07
CA PHE A 170 -7.10 17.24 11.66
C PHE A 170 -6.98 16.54 13.03
N GLY A 171 -5.78 16.38 13.57
CA GLY A 171 -5.57 15.79 14.90
C GLY A 171 -6.32 16.54 16.01
N HIS A 172 -6.48 17.85 15.87
CA HIS A 172 -7.28 18.66 16.79
C HIS A 172 -8.78 18.31 16.74
N ILE A 173 -9.34 18.01 15.55
CA ILE A 173 -10.71 17.54 15.39
C ILE A 173 -10.87 16.14 15.98
N ARG A 174 -9.87 15.27 15.81
CA ARG A 174 -9.86 13.92 16.39
C ARG A 174 -9.89 13.94 17.92
N LYS A 175 -9.17 14.87 18.54
CA LYS A 175 -9.13 15.03 20.01
C LYS A 175 -10.44 15.57 20.58
N GLU A 176 -11.12 16.45 19.86
CA GLU A 176 -12.33 17.14 20.35
C GLU A 176 -13.49 17.10 19.32
N PRO A 177 -13.97 15.92 18.91
CA PRO A 177 -14.91 15.76 17.79
C PRO A 177 -16.25 16.48 18.04
N GLU A 178 -16.69 16.57 19.29
CA GLU A 178 -17.95 17.21 19.68
C GLU A 178 -17.99 18.70 19.31
N LYS A 179 -16.86 19.42 19.43
CA LYS A 179 -16.76 20.84 19.03
C LYS A 179 -17.04 21.04 17.54
N TYR A 180 -16.80 19.99 16.73
CA TYR A 180 -17.02 19.98 15.29
C TYR A 180 -18.34 19.32 14.88
N ARG A 181 -19.27 19.13 15.84
CA ARG A 181 -20.57 18.49 15.65
C ARG A 181 -20.46 17.04 15.17
N ILE A 182 -19.39 16.35 15.58
CA ILE A 182 -19.16 14.92 15.30
C ILE A 182 -19.44 14.17 16.60
N LYS A 183 -20.50 13.36 16.61
CA LYS A 183 -20.91 12.56 17.79
C LYS A 183 -20.27 11.18 17.88
N SER A 184 -19.68 10.73 16.77
CA SER A 184 -19.03 9.42 16.68
C SER A 184 -17.53 9.58 16.87
N GLU A 185 -16.90 8.56 17.46
CA GLU A 185 -15.45 8.46 17.50
C GLU A 185 -14.88 8.43 16.07
N ILE A 186 -13.76 9.12 15.86
CA ILE A 186 -13.02 9.14 14.60
C ILE A 186 -11.91 8.11 14.69
N THR A 187 -12.04 7.03 13.93
CA THR A 187 -11.08 5.92 13.91
C THR A 187 -10.05 6.08 12.81
N ASP A 188 -8.87 5.52 13.04
CA ASP A 188 -7.86 5.32 12.01
C ASP A 188 -8.30 4.28 10.98
N ILE A 189 -7.84 4.44 9.73
CA ILE A 189 -8.15 3.50 8.64
C ILE A 189 -7.64 2.09 8.93
N VAL A 190 -6.43 1.94 9.49
CA VAL A 190 -5.86 0.61 9.76
C VAL A 190 -6.70 -0.21 10.77
N ASN A 191 -7.46 0.49 11.62
CA ASN A 191 -8.30 -0.11 12.66
C ASN A 191 -9.78 -0.19 12.23
N PHE A 192 -10.07 -0.07 10.93
CA PHE A 192 -11.44 -0.11 10.43
C PHE A 192 -12.01 -1.54 10.53
N SER A 193 -12.72 -1.80 11.63
CA SER A 193 -13.42 -3.06 11.88
C SER A 193 -14.81 -3.08 11.26
N GLU A 194 -15.51 -4.21 11.39
CA GLU A 194 -16.92 -4.33 11.04
C GLU A 194 -17.79 -3.26 11.74
N GLY A 195 -18.84 -2.84 11.05
CA GLY A 195 -19.82 -1.87 11.52
C GLY A 195 -19.65 -0.49 10.89
N VAL A 196 -20.37 0.49 11.44
CA VAL A 196 -20.34 1.88 10.97
C VAL A 196 -19.25 2.64 11.73
N LYS A 197 -18.34 3.27 10.99
CA LYS A 197 -17.25 4.07 11.55
C LYS A 197 -17.16 5.44 10.88
N VAL A 198 -16.47 6.35 11.53
CA VAL A 198 -16.14 7.68 11.01
C VAL A 198 -14.62 7.81 10.95
N PHE A 199 -14.07 8.29 9.84
CA PHE A 199 -12.63 8.41 9.64
C PHE A 199 -12.30 9.59 8.72
N PHE A 200 -11.03 10.02 8.76
CA PHE A 200 -10.50 10.96 7.78
C PHE A 200 -9.96 10.20 6.57
N GLY A 201 -10.15 10.75 5.37
CA GLY A 201 -9.63 10.15 4.15
C GLY A 201 -9.28 11.21 3.13
N LYS A 202 -8.01 11.24 2.72
CA LYS A 202 -7.53 11.93 1.53
C LYS A 202 -7.86 11.09 0.30
N LEU A 203 -8.45 11.71 -0.72
CA LEU A 203 -8.79 11.01 -1.94
C LEU A 203 -7.56 10.81 -2.83
N LEU A 204 -7.14 9.56 -3.00
CA LEU A 204 -5.98 9.20 -3.83
C LEU A 204 -6.39 8.80 -5.25
N ASP A 205 -7.48 8.07 -5.39
CA ASP A 205 -7.98 7.58 -6.67
C ASP A 205 -9.50 7.55 -6.68
N LYS A 206 -10.11 7.79 -7.85
CA LYS A 206 -11.54 7.65 -8.08
C LYS A 206 -11.80 7.02 -9.44
N LYS A 207 -12.58 5.94 -9.46
CA LYS A 207 -12.93 5.18 -10.67
C LYS A 207 -14.43 5.01 -10.77
N ALA A 208 -14.97 5.23 -11.96
CA ALA A 208 -16.36 4.91 -12.26
C ALA A 208 -16.53 3.39 -12.34
N GLY A 209 -17.33 2.82 -11.43
CA GLY A 209 -17.79 1.45 -11.52
C GLY A 209 -19.11 1.34 -12.28
N LYS A 210 -19.64 0.12 -12.40
CA LYS A 210 -20.91 -0.13 -13.12
C LYS A 210 -22.12 0.58 -12.49
N SER A 211 -22.17 0.65 -11.16
CA SER A 211 -23.30 1.22 -10.41
C SER A 211 -22.87 2.24 -9.35
N ASN A 212 -21.59 2.24 -8.94
CA ASN A 212 -21.05 3.07 -7.88
C ASN A 212 -19.73 3.72 -8.32
N LEU A 213 -19.32 4.79 -7.63
CA LEU A 213 -17.96 5.30 -7.66
C LEU A 213 -17.10 4.54 -6.66
N ASP A 214 -15.98 4.00 -7.13
CA ASP A 214 -14.96 3.35 -6.29
C ASP A 214 -13.85 4.35 -5.99
N LEU A 215 -13.52 4.49 -4.71
CA LEU A 215 -12.53 5.43 -4.19
C LEU A 215 -11.39 4.69 -3.50
N VAL A 216 -10.20 5.27 -3.56
CA VAL A 216 -9.10 4.94 -2.65
C VAL A 216 -8.89 6.13 -1.74
N LEU A 217 -9.08 5.90 -0.44
CA LEU A 217 -8.91 6.90 0.61
C LEU A 217 -7.72 6.53 1.48
N ALA A 218 -6.98 7.54 1.94
CA ALA A 218 -5.82 7.33 2.80
C ALA A 218 -5.78 8.31 3.98
N ASP A 219 -5.24 7.88 5.10
CA ASP A 219 -4.88 8.70 6.25
C ASP A 219 -3.42 8.45 6.61
N ASP A 220 -3.01 8.84 7.82
CA ASP A 220 -1.64 8.63 8.29
C ASP A 220 -1.31 7.17 8.62
N THR A 221 -2.32 6.31 8.72
CA THR A 221 -2.18 4.90 9.16
C THR A 221 -2.27 3.90 8.02
N GLY A 222 -2.99 4.22 6.95
CA GLY A 222 -3.15 3.31 5.84
C GLY A 222 -4.08 3.81 4.74
N GLN A 223 -4.47 2.87 3.88
CA GLN A 223 -5.38 3.10 2.77
C GLN A 223 -6.55 2.13 2.82
N ILE A 224 -7.71 2.58 2.34
CA ILE A 224 -8.91 1.77 2.25
C ILE A 224 -9.64 2.02 0.94
N THR A 225 -10.17 0.94 0.38
CA THR A 225 -11.07 1.03 -0.77
C THR A 225 -12.47 1.30 -0.27
N ALA A 226 -13.12 2.31 -0.84
CA ALA A 226 -14.48 2.66 -0.49
C ALA A 226 -15.36 2.75 -1.75
N SER A 227 -16.67 2.60 -1.57
CA SER A 227 -17.66 2.69 -2.64
C SER A 227 -18.79 3.62 -2.23
N ILE A 228 -19.23 4.47 -3.15
CA ILE A 228 -20.24 5.50 -2.91
C ILE A 228 -21.18 5.63 -4.10
N SER A 229 -22.44 5.99 -3.83
CA SER A 229 -23.43 6.26 -4.88
C SER A 229 -22.96 7.36 -5.84
N PRO A 230 -23.14 7.21 -7.17
CA PRO A 230 -22.71 8.18 -8.18
C PRO A 230 -23.35 9.57 -8.04
N SER A 231 -24.51 9.64 -7.39
CA SER A 231 -25.27 10.89 -7.20
C SER A 231 -24.58 11.91 -6.30
N LYS A 232 -23.54 11.54 -5.56
CA LYS A 232 -22.79 12.45 -4.71
C LYS A 232 -21.60 13.02 -5.48
N MET A 233 -21.55 14.34 -5.64
CA MET A 233 -20.35 15.01 -6.13
C MET A 233 -19.19 14.77 -5.16
N ILE A 234 -18.07 14.31 -5.70
CA ILE A 234 -16.82 14.07 -4.96
C ILE A 234 -15.79 15.05 -5.50
N GLY A 235 -15.00 15.64 -4.60
CA GLY A 235 -13.96 16.60 -4.93
C GLY A 235 -12.82 16.06 -5.82
N GLY A 236 -11.74 16.83 -5.85
CA GLY A 236 -10.52 16.52 -6.59
C GLY A 236 -9.65 15.48 -5.87
N ILE A 237 -8.74 14.87 -6.63
CA ILE A 237 -7.65 14.07 -6.04
C ILE A 237 -6.83 14.97 -5.11
N GLY A 238 -6.49 14.47 -3.93
CA GLY A 238 -5.81 15.21 -2.87
C GLY A 238 -6.73 15.93 -1.89
N ASP A 239 -8.03 16.02 -2.17
CA ASP A 239 -9.00 16.59 -1.22
C ASP A 239 -9.16 15.67 0.01
N TRP A 240 -9.33 16.29 1.17
CA TRP A 240 -9.58 15.60 2.43
C TRP A 240 -11.08 15.53 2.73
N PHE A 241 -11.49 14.41 3.32
CA PHE A 241 -12.88 14.16 3.67
C PHE A 241 -13.01 13.57 5.07
N LEU A 242 -14.08 13.96 5.76
CA LEU A 242 -14.64 13.20 6.87
C LEU A 242 -15.67 12.23 6.30
N VAL A 243 -15.43 10.93 6.50
CA VAL A 243 -16.20 9.85 5.90
C VAL A 243 -16.89 9.06 6.99
N ARG A 244 -18.19 8.82 6.83
CA ARG A 244 -18.95 7.82 7.58
C ARG A 244 -19.30 6.69 6.63
N GLY A 245 -18.87 5.48 6.96
CA GLY A 245 -19.17 4.31 6.14
C GLY A 245 -19.25 3.04 6.97
N SER A 246 -19.76 1.99 6.33
CA SER A 246 -19.92 0.67 6.91
C SER A 246 -19.03 -0.36 6.22
N LEU A 247 -18.39 -1.23 7.01
CA LEU A 247 -17.72 -2.43 6.52
C LEU A 247 -18.55 -3.65 6.93
N LYS A 248 -18.87 -4.49 5.95
CA LYS A 248 -19.58 -5.76 6.18
C LYS A 248 -18.58 -6.88 6.50
N GLU A 249 -19.01 -7.86 7.30
CA GLU A 249 -18.22 -9.05 7.60
C GLU A 249 -17.67 -9.72 6.34
N GLY A 250 -16.37 -10.03 6.33
CA GLY A 250 -15.70 -10.66 5.19
C GLY A 250 -15.37 -9.74 4.00
N TYR A 251 -15.80 -8.47 4.01
CA TYR A 251 -15.46 -7.50 2.98
C TYR A 251 -14.26 -6.63 3.39
N ARG A 252 -13.50 -6.16 2.39
CA ARG A 252 -12.40 -5.18 2.55
C ARG A 252 -12.74 -3.80 1.99
N ARG A 253 -14.02 -3.56 1.71
CA ARG A 253 -14.51 -2.38 1.01
C ARG A 253 -15.56 -1.68 1.85
N VAL A 254 -15.33 -0.41 2.14
CA VAL A 254 -16.26 0.43 2.92
C VAL A 254 -17.36 0.97 2.01
N PHE A 255 -18.62 0.86 2.43
CA PHE A 255 -19.74 1.52 1.78
C PHE A 255 -19.98 2.87 2.45
N ILE A 256 -19.86 3.96 1.69
CA ILE A 256 -19.94 5.33 2.24
C ILE A 256 -21.39 5.79 2.35
N ASP A 257 -21.84 5.98 3.58
CA ASP A 257 -23.16 6.52 3.90
C ASP A 257 -23.17 8.05 3.79
N LYS A 258 -22.11 8.70 4.28
CA LYS A 258 -21.98 10.16 4.30
C LYS A 258 -20.52 10.56 4.12
N ILE A 259 -20.30 11.60 3.33
CA ILE A 259 -18.98 12.17 3.07
C ILE A 259 -19.10 13.69 3.17
N ARG A 260 -18.13 14.33 3.84
CA ARG A 260 -18.05 15.78 3.98
C ARG A 260 -16.62 16.20 3.64
N LYS A 261 -16.46 17.10 2.67
CA LYS A 261 -15.15 17.69 2.37
C LYS A 261 -14.66 18.48 3.59
N LEU A 262 -13.37 18.37 3.87
CA LEU A 262 -12.66 19.14 4.87
C LEU A 262 -11.77 20.16 4.16
N ASP A 263 -11.84 21.40 4.60
CA ASP A 263 -10.99 22.50 4.14
C ASP A 263 -9.81 22.69 5.10
#